data_AF-A0A0M9EK24-F1
#
_entry.id   AF-A0A0M9EK24-F1
#
_cell.length_a   1.000
_cell.length_b   1.000
_cell.length_c   1.000
_cell.angle_alpha   90.00
_cell.angle_beta   90.00
_cell.angle_gamma   90.00
#
_symmetry.space_group_name_H-M   'P 1'
#
loop_
_entity.id
_entity.type
_entity.pdbx_description
1 polymer ?
#
loop_
_entity_poly.entity_id
_entity_poly.type
_entity_poly.pdbx_seq_one_letter_code
_entity_poly.pdbx_strand_id
1 'polypeptide(L)'
;MTTFKHALWIRIALGALATIILLFTIPAYLNPANNPGLKSLTGEAASLGSVAGLFLGRQLTIALIALYGAIRGTTESLLIGAFGIAAINFHDAIFVGAFGGVKPGSVMGLVFGLLALGLMWAVLRGREKPVAV
;
A
#
# COMPACT_ATOMS: atom_id res chain seq x y z
N MET A 1 8.54 -26.02 -3.32
CA MET A 1 9.00 -24.78 -3.97
C MET A 1 10.13 -24.22 -3.13
N THR A 2 11.27 -23.88 -3.74
CA THR A 2 12.39 -23.24 -3.03
C THR A 2 12.06 -21.78 -2.77
N THR A 3 12.11 -21.36 -1.50
CA THR A 3 11.87 -19.98 -1.07
C THR A 3 13.16 -19.17 -1.22
N PHE A 4 13.13 -18.14 -2.05
CA PHE A 4 14.24 -17.18 -2.16
C PHE A 4 14.05 -16.06 -1.15
N LYS A 5 15.13 -15.72 -0.42
CA LYS A 5 15.16 -14.54 0.45
C LYS A 5 15.76 -13.37 -0.32
N HIS A 6 15.15 -12.21 -0.16
CA HIS A 6 15.54 -10.99 -0.86
C HIS A 6 16.42 -10.10 0.00
N ALA A 7 17.18 -9.24 -0.68
CA ALA A 7 18.08 -8.28 -0.07
C ALA A 7 17.36 -7.43 1.01
N LEU A 8 18.08 -7.15 2.09
CA LEU A 8 17.54 -6.44 3.26
C LEU A 8 16.95 -5.07 2.89
N TRP A 9 17.54 -4.36 1.92
CA TRP A 9 17.07 -3.05 1.51
C TRP A 9 15.67 -3.08 0.87
N ILE A 10 15.33 -4.15 0.11
CA ILE A 10 13.99 -4.33 -0.48
C ILE A 10 12.96 -4.49 0.65
N ARG A 11 13.32 -5.29 1.66
CA ARG A 11 12.49 -5.56 2.83
C ARG A 11 12.26 -4.29 3.65
N ILE A 12 13.32 -3.52 3.90
CA ILE A 12 13.24 -2.24 4.60
C ILE A 12 12.36 -1.25 3.83
N ALA A 13 12.56 -1.13 2.52
CA ALA A 13 11.78 -0.21 1.70
C ALA A 13 10.29 -0.57 1.67
N LEU A 14 9.94 -1.85 1.53
CA LEU A 14 8.55 -2.30 1.62
C LEU A 14 7.96 -2.08 3.01
N GLY A 15 8.73 -2.36 4.06
CA GLY A 15 8.33 -2.13 5.44
C GLY A 15 8.06 -0.66 5.72
N ALA A 16 8.95 0.24 5.28
CA ALA A 16 8.78 1.68 5.41
C ALA A 16 7.52 2.17 4.69
N LEU A 17 7.28 1.70 3.45
CA LEU A 17 6.09 2.05 2.69
C LEU A 17 4.80 1.60 3.41
N ALA A 18 4.79 0.37 3.95
CA ALA A 18 3.68 -0.14 4.72
C ALA A 18 3.45 0.65 6.02
N THR A 19 4.51 1.03 6.74
CA THR A 19 4.42 1.87 7.94
C THR A 19 3.85 3.25 7.63
N ILE A 20 4.28 3.88 6.54
CA ILE A 20 3.72 5.18 6.11
C ILE A 20 2.22 5.06 5.86
N ILE A 21 1.76 3.99 5.19
CA ILE A 21 0.33 3.75 4.96
C ILE A 21 -0.42 3.58 6.28
N LEU A 22 0.14 2.84 7.25
CA LEU A 22 -0.47 2.68 8.58
C LEU A 22 -0.59 4.00 9.35
N LEU A 23 0.42 4.87 9.26
CA LEU A 23 0.40 6.18 9.92
C LEU A 23 -0.77 7.05 9.45
N PHE A 24 -1.22 6.89 8.20
CA PHE A 24 -2.41 7.58 7.69
C PHE A 24 -3.71 6.79 7.89
N THR A 25 -3.64 5.47 7.86
CA THR A 25 -4.82 4.60 7.93
C THR A 25 -5.35 4.46 9.35
N ILE A 26 -4.49 4.27 10.35
CA ILE A 26 -4.91 4.03 11.74
C ILE A 26 -5.66 5.26 12.31
N PRO A 27 -5.14 6.50 12.24
CA PRO A 27 -5.86 7.65 12.76
C PRO A 27 -7.18 7.93 12.03
N ALA A 28 -7.31 7.44 10.78
CA ALA A 28 -8.50 7.63 9.96
C ALA A 28 -9.69 6.75 10.39
N TYR A 29 -9.45 5.66 11.13
CA TYR A 29 -10.53 4.89 11.76
C TYR A 29 -11.24 5.69 12.85
N LEU A 30 -10.52 6.55 13.57
CA LEU A 30 -11.08 7.39 14.62
C LEU A 30 -11.73 8.65 14.04
N ASN A 31 -11.13 9.22 13.00
CA ASN A 31 -11.67 10.36 12.28
C ASN A 31 -11.20 10.32 10.81
N PRO A 32 -12.09 10.06 9.84
CA PRO A 32 -11.74 9.98 8.43
C PRO A 32 -10.99 11.21 7.89
N ALA A 33 -11.21 12.40 8.47
CA ALA A 33 -10.50 13.62 8.10
C ALA A 33 -8.99 13.56 8.41
N ASN A 34 -8.52 12.58 9.19
CA ASN A 34 -7.09 12.39 9.43
C ASN A 34 -6.36 11.77 8.23
N ASN A 35 -7.06 11.17 7.26
CA ASN A 35 -6.46 10.70 6.03
C ASN A 35 -6.51 11.79 4.96
N PRO A 36 -5.38 12.27 4.42
CA PRO A 36 -5.36 13.27 3.36
C PRO A 36 -6.16 12.88 2.11
N GLY A 37 -6.26 11.58 1.79
CA GLY A 37 -7.07 11.07 0.69
C GLY A 37 -8.58 11.08 0.94
N LEU A 38 -9.00 11.19 2.21
CA LEU A 38 -10.41 11.24 2.61
C LEU A 38 -10.85 12.66 3.02
N LYS A 39 -9.91 13.59 3.27
CA LYS A 39 -10.19 14.99 3.64
C LYS A 39 -11.09 15.74 2.65
N SER A 40 -11.08 15.35 1.38
CA SER A 40 -11.89 15.99 0.33
C SER A 40 -13.27 15.35 0.12
N LEU A 41 -13.66 14.38 0.95
CA LEU A 41 -15.00 13.80 0.88
C LEU A 41 -15.99 14.76 1.56
N THR A 42 -16.78 15.47 0.75
CA THR A 42 -17.87 16.34 1.19
C THR A 42 -19.22 15.81 0.67
N GLY A 43 -20.32 16.08 1.36
CA GLY A 43 -21.68 15.67 0.92
C GLY A 43 -22.01 14.20 1.18
N GLU A 44 -22.74 13.54 0.27
CA GLU A 44 -23.14 12.12 0.40
C GLU A 44 -21.95 11.19 0.61
N ALA A 45 -20.78 11.51 0.05
CA ALA A 45 -19.55 10.72 0.25
C ALA A 45 -19.02 10.74 1.70
N ALA A 46 -19.35 11.77 2.50
CA ALA A 46 -19.08 11.79 3.94
C ALA A 46 -20.10 10.94 4.73
N SER A 47 -21.32 10.75 4.18
CA SER A 47 -22.35 9.88 4.76
C SER A 47 -22.12 8.39 4.47
N LEU A 48 -21.22 8.06 3.53
CA LEU A 48 -20.79 6.69 3.21
C LEU A 48 -19.85 6.08 4.27
N GLY A 49 -20.08 6.32 5.56
CA GLY A 49 -19.23 5.85 6.66
C GLY A 49 -18.90 4.35 6.60
N SER A 50 -19.81 3.53 6.07
CA SER A 50 -19.57 2.11 5.80
C SER A 50 -18.58 1.84 4.65
N VAL A 51 -18.61 2.64 3.58
CA VAL A 51 -17.68 2.53 2.44
C VAL A 51 -16.29 3.05 2.82
N ALA A 52 -16.21 4.13 3.59
CA ALA A 52 -14.96 4.65 4.13
C ALA A 52 -14.30 3.62 5.08
N GLY A 53 -15.08 2.97 5.95
CA GLY A 53 -14.61 1.87 6.80
C GLY A 53 -14.10 0.67 6.00
N LEU A 54 -14.81 0.26 4.93
CA LEU A 54 -14.38 -0.81 4.01
C LEU A 54 -13.10 -0.46 3.26
N PHE A 55 -12.91 0.80 2.91
CA PHE A 55 -11.69 1.28 2.27
C PHE A 55 -10.49 1.25 3.23
N LEU A 56 -10.66 1.79 4.44
CA LEU A 56 -9.63 1.74 5.49
C LEU A 56 -9.29 0.30 5.90
N GLY A 57 -10.29 -0.58 5.98
CA GLY A 57 -10.13 -2.02 6.18
C GLY A 57 -9.19 -2.64 5.15
N ARG A 58 -9.42 -2.36 3.87
CA ARG A 58 -8.56 -2.85 2.77
C ARG A 58 -7.14 -2.30 2.85
N GLN A 59 -6.99 -1.01 3.10
CA GLN A 59 -5.68 -0.37 3.29
C GLN A 59 -4.91 -1.01 4.45
N LEU A 60 -5.57 -1.24 5.58
CA LEU A 60 -4.98 -1.89 6.76
C LEU A 60 -4.53 -3.31 6.45
N THR A 61 -5.40 -4.15 5.86
CA THR A 61 -5.06 -5.53 5.51
C THR A 61 -3.85 -5.58 4.58
N ILE A 62 -3.81 -4.74 3.56
CA ILE A 62 -2.70 -4.67 2.60
C ILE A 62 -1.41 -4.25 3.29
N ALA A 63 -1.44 -3.23 4.14
CA ALA A 63 -0.28 -2.78 4.88
C ALA A 63 0.27 -3.88 5.81
N LEU A 64 -0.61 -4.65 6.46
CA LEU A 64 -0.21 -5.79 7.29
C LEU A 64 0.43 -6.92 6.47
N ILE A 65 -0.11 -7.23 5.28
CA ILE A 65 0.49 -8.22 4.37
C ILE A 65 1.88 -7.74 3.90
N ALA A 66 2.02 -6.45 3.58
CA ALA A 66 3.30 -5.87 3.19
C ALA A 66 4.33 -5.88 4.33
N LEU A 67 3.93 -5.60 5.57
CA LEU A 67 4.78 -5.77 6.75
C LEU A 67 5.20 -7.22 6.97
N TYR A 68 4.26 -8.16 6.83
CA TYR A 68 4.58 -9.59 6.88
C TYR A 68 5.62 -9.95 5.80
N GLY A 69 5.46 -9.44 4.57
CA GLY A 69 6.43 -9.60 3.49
C GLY A 69 7.80 -9.02 3.82
N ALA A 70 7.86 -7.82 4.38
CA ALA A 70 9.10 -7.19 4.83
C ALA A 70 9.80 -8.04 5.91
N ILE A 71 9.06 -8.56 6.89
CA ILE A 71 9.60 -9.38 7.98
C ILE A 71 10.09 -10.73 7.47
N ARG A 72 9.28 -11.45 6.69
CA ARG A 72 9.66 -12.78 6.18
C ARG A 72 10.73 -12.71 5.10
N GLY A 73 10.64 -11.74 4.21
CA GLY A 73 11.56 -11.53 3.10
C GLY A 73 11.49 -12.61 2.02
N THR A 74 10.43 -13.43 1.98
CA THR A 74 10.26 -14.42 0.91
C THR A 74 9.69 -13.74 -0.34
N THR A 75 10.07 -14.23 -1.52
CA THR A 75 9.62 -13.65 -2.80
C THR A 75 8.10 -13.48 -2.88
N GLU A 76 7.35 -14.53 -2.56
CA GLU A 76 5.88 -14.50 -2.64
C GLU A 76 5.29 -13.45 -1.68
N SER A 77 5.75 -13.41 -0.44
CA SER A 77 5.23 -12.46 0.54
C SER A 77 5.58 -11.00 0.19
N LEU A 78 6.76 -10.75 -0.35
CA LEU A 78 7.16 -9.44 -0.87
C LEU A 78 6.35 -9.03 -2.10
N LEU A 79 6.12 -9.94 -3.05
CA LEU A 79 5.33 -9.67 -4.24
C LEU A 79 3.86 -9.38 -3.90
N ILE A 80 3.25 -10.19 -3.04
CA ILE A 80 1.85 -9.99 -2.63
C ILE A 80 1.71 -8.66 -1.90
N GLY A 81 2.63 -8.35 -0.96
CA GLY A 81 2.62 -7.08 -0.24
C GLY A 81 2.77 -5.87 -1.15
N ALA A 82 3.77 -5.88 -2.03
CA ALA A 82 4.01 -4.78 -2.96
C ALA A 82 2.89 -4.64 -3.99
N PHE A 83 2.34 -5.75 -4.50
CA PHE A 83 1.18 -5.74 -5.39
C PHE A 83 -0.05 -5.14 -4.73
N GLY A 84 -0.36 -5.53 -3.50
CA GLY A 84 -1.49 -4.98 -2.75
C GLY A 84 -1.37 -3.45 -2.61
N ILE A 85 -0.18 -2.97 -2.21
CA ILE A 85 0.07 -1.53 -2.08
C ILE A 85 -0.10 -0.83 -3.43
N ALA A 86 0.48 -1.37 -4.50
CA ALA A 86 0.37 -0.79 -5.83
C ALA A 86 -1.09 -0.70 -6.28
N ALA A 87 -1.84 -1.80 -6.17
CA ALA A 87 -3.22 -1.90 -6.62
C ALA A 87 -4.12 -0.86 -5.93
N ILE A 88 -4.06 -0.74 -4.60
CA ILE A 88 -4.93 0.19 -3.89
C ILE A 88 -4.55 1.65 -4.10
N ASN A 89 -3.25 1.95 -4.18
CA ASN A 89 -2.79 3.32 -4.38
C ASN A 89 -3.03 3.81 -5.82
N PHE A 90 -2.95 2.93 -6.83
CA PHE A 90 -3.37 3.27 -8.20
C PHE A 90 -4.88 3.38 -8.33
N HIS A 91 -5.64 2.51 -7.66
CA HIS A 91 -7.07 2.68 -7.57
C HIS A 91 -7.40 4.09 -7.07
N ASP A 92 -6.78 4.54 -5.98
CA ASP A 92 -7.02 5.88 -5.44
C ASP A 92 -6.54 6.99 -6.37
N ALA A 93 -5.37 6.83 -6.99
CA ALA A 93 -4.84 7.79 -7.96
C ALA A 93 -5.77 7.98 -9.16
N ILE A 94 -6.30 6.88 -9.70
CA ILE A 94 -7.19 6.87 -10.86
C ILE A 94 -8.58 7.37 -10.46
N PHE A 95 -9.18 6.86 -9.38
CA PHE A 95 -10.53 7.27 -8.99
C PHE A 95 -10.57 8.72 -8.49
N VAL A 96 -9.62 9.14 -7.66
CA VAL A 96 -9.58 10.53 -7.18
C VAL A 96 -9.21 11.48 -8.33
N GLY A 97 -8.29 11.07 -9.22
CA GLY A 97 -7.89 11.86 -10.37
C GLY A 97 -8.96 11.99 -11.46
N ALA A 98 -9.62 10.89 -11.84
CA ALA A 98 -10.60 10.85 -12.92
C ALA A 98 -11.95 11.47 -12.55
N PHE A 99 -12.37 11.36 -11.28
CA PHE A 99 -13.69 11.84 -10.84
C PHE A 99 -13.64 13.09 -9.95
N GLY A 100 -12.46 13.45 -9.42
CA GLY A 100 -12.30 14.54 -8.45
C GLY A 100 -11.28 15.63 -8.83
N GLY A 101 -10.60 15.49 -9.97
CA GLY A 101 -9.49 16.34 -10.39
C GLY A 101 -8.17 16.01 -9.67
N VAL A 102 -7.09 16.69 -10.05
CA VAL A 102 -5.77 16.49 -9.42
C VAL A 102 -5.80 17.05 -7.99
N LYS A 103 -5.78 16.16 -6.99
CA LYS A 103 -5.78 16.49 -5.57
C LYS A 103 -4.54 15.88 -4.89
N PRO A 104 -4.13 16.38 -3.71
CA PRO A 104 -3.00 15.80 -2.98
C PRO A 104 -3.11 14.29 -2.78
N GLY A 105 -4.32 13.77 -2.51
CA GLY A 105 -4.58 12.34 -2.38
C GLY A 105 -4.29 11.53 -3.67
N SER A 106 -4.66 12.05 -4.85
CA SER A 106 -4.40 11.36 -6.12
C SER A 106 -2.90 11.33 -6.46
N VAL A 107 -2.18 12.42 -6.14
CA VAL A 107 -0.72 12.49 -6.32
C VAL A 107 -0.02 11.51 -5.40
N MET A 108 -0.41 11.45 -4.11
CA MET A 108 0.17 10.50 -3.15
C MET A 108 -0.12 9.05 -3.54
N GLY A 109 -1.34 8.75 -3.99
CA GLY A 109 -1.67 7.43 -4.54
C GLY A 109 -0.79 7.06 -5.74
N LEU A 110 -0.52 8.00 -6.65
CA LEU A 110 0.36 7.75 -7.79
C LEU A 110 1.80 7.46 -7.32
N VAL A 111 2.33 8.28 -6.42
CA VAL A 111 3.69 8.12 -5.88
C VAL A 111 3.86 6.78 -5.17
N PHE A 112 2.96 6.43 -4.25
CA PHE A 112 3.04 5.16 -3.53
C PHE A 112 2.80 3.95 -4.44
N GLY A 113 1.91 4.06 -5.43
CA GLY A 113 1.71 3.03 -6.44
C GLY A 113 2.97 2.76 -7.26
N LEU A 114 3.63 3.81 -7.74
CA LEU A 114 4.88 3.71 -8.50
C LEU A 114 6.04 3.15 -7.67
N LEU A 115 6.17 3.57 -6.40
CA LEU A 115 7.19 3.02 -5.49
C LEU A 115 6.97 1.52 -5.27
N ALA A 116 5.72 1.10 -5.06
CA ALA A 116 5.39 -0.31 -4.89
C ALA A 116 5.66 -1.13 -6.17
N LEU A 117 5.38 -0.61 -7.36
CA LEU A 117 5.79 -1.25 -8.61
C LEU A 117 7.31 -1.36 -8.76
N GLY A 118 8.05 -0.31 -8.39
CA GLY A 118 9.50 -0.34 -8.39
C GLY A 118 10.04 -1.44 -7.47
N LEU A 119 9.43 -1.61 -6.29
CA LEU A 119 9.76 -2.70 -5.37
C LEU A 119 9.39 -4.08 -5.94
N MET A 120 8.22 -4.24 -6.56
CA MET A 120 7.86 -5.49 -7.24
C MET A 120 8.89 -5.83 -8.33
N TRP A 121 9.27 -4.86 -9.14
CA TRP A 121 10.26 -5.05 -10.19
C TRP A 121 11.63 -5.42 -9.62
N ALA A 122 12.05 -4.77 -8.53
CA ALA A 122 13.28 -5.11 -7.81
C ALA A 122 13.23 -6.53 -7.23
N VAL A 123 12.07 -6.99 -6.72
CA VAL A 123 11.88 -8.36 -6.24
C VAL A 123 11.99 -9.36 -7.40
N LEU A 124 11.42 -9.05 -8.56
CA LEU A 124 11.51 -9.92 -9.74
C LEU A 124 12.93 -10.01 -10.31
N ARG A 125 13.68 -8.90 -10.26
CA ARG A 125 15.08 -8.80 -10.73
C ARG A 125 16.09 -9.40 -9.74
N GLY A 126 15.90 -9.14 -8.45
CA GLY A 126 16.83 -9.46 -7.37
C GLY A 126 16.67 -10.86 -6.81
N ARG A 127 16.48 -11.88 -7.66
CA ARG A 127 16.44 -13.28 -7.23
C ARG A 127 17.82 -13.69 -6.70
N GLU A 128 18.06 -13.46 -5.42
CA GLU A 128 19.23 -13.93 -4.72
C GLU A 128 19.01 -15.34 -4.16
N LYS A 129 20.11 -16.03 -3.90
CA LYS A 129 20.31 -17.48 -3.77
C LYS A 129 19.17 -18.24 -3.03
N PRO A 130 18.86 -19.48 -3.47
CA PRO A 130 17.85 -20.32 -2.81
C PRO A 130 18.25 -20.56 -1.35
N VAL A 131 17.28 -20.42 -0.45
CA VAL A 131 17.47 -20.76 0.97
C VAL A 131 17.06 -22.21 1.16
N ALA A 132 17.99 -23.05 1.61
CA ALA A 132 17.66 -24.38 2.09
C ALA A 132 16.83 -24.23 3.38
N VAL A 133 15.62 -24.80 3.38
CA VAL A 133 14.74 -24.89 4.55
C VAL A 133 15.06 -26.18 5.28
#